data_AF-A0A7Y5WXJ0-F1
#
_entry.id   AF-A0A7Y5WXJ0-F1
#
_cell.length_a   1.000
_cell.length_b   1.000
_cell.length_c   1.000
_cell.angle_alpha   90.00
_cell.angle_beta   90.00
_cell.angle_gamma   90.00
#
_symmetry.space_group_name_H-M   'P 1'
#
loop_
_entity.id
_entity.type
_entity.pdbx_description
1 polymer ?
#
loop_
_entity_poly.entity_id
_entity_poly.type
_entity_poly.pdbx_seq_one_letter_code
_entity_poly.pdbx_strand_id
1 'polypeptide(L)'
;QRVLAAREAIAALGITVHQPGEAVGVDAARLRAAHPISLPDAYCLATARFTDAAVASFDENVVRAAERERIALSGAAARRPRRPGAGRPRK
;
A
#
# COMPACT_ATOMS: atom_id res chain seq x y z
N GLN A 1 -0.24 -6.35 -27.45
CA GLN A 1 -1.66 -6.76 -27.45
C GLN A 1 -2.13 -7.36 -26.11
N ARG A 2 -1.40 -8.30 -25.48
CA ARG A 2 -1.82 -8.92 -24.20
C ARG A 2 -2.01 -7.95 -23.02
N VAL A 3 -1.14 -6.94 -22.91
CA VAL A 3 -1.19 -5.92 -21.84
C VAL A 3 -2.41 -4.99 -21.98
N LEU A 4 -2.82 -4.68 -23.22
CA LEU A 4 -3.97 -3.82 -23.48
C LEU A 4 -5.27 -4.52 -23.06
N ALA A 5 -5.44 -5.78 -23.49
CA ALA A 5 -6.59 -6.59 -23.10
C ALA A 5 -6.69 -6.80 -21.58
N ALA A 6 -5.55 -6.97 -20.90
CA ALA A 6 -5.52 -7.05 -19.43
C ALA A 6 -6.00 -5.75 -18.78
N ARG A 7 -5.61 -4.59 -19.31
CA ARG A 7 -6.06 -3.28 -18.81
C ARG A 7 -7.55 -3.06 -19.04
N GLU A 8 -8.06 -3.43 -20.22
CA GLU A 8 -9.48 -3.35 -20.54
C GLU A 8 -10.32 -4.25 -19.63
N ALA A 9 -9.85 -5.48 -19.38
CA ALA A 9 -10.50 -6.39 -18.44
C ALA A 9 -10.51 -5.85 -17.00
N ILE A 10 -9.40 -5.25 -16.53
CA ILE A 10 -9.33 -4.61 -15.22
C ILE A 10 -10.30 -3.42 -15.15
N ALA A 11 -10.34 -2.58 -16.18
CA ALA A 11 -11.26 -1.45 -16.27
C ALA A 11 -12.73 -1.89 -16.25
N ALA A 12 -13.06 -3.00 -16.90
CA ALA A 12 -14.41 -3.58 -16.89
C ALA A 12 -14.86 -4.04 -15.49
N LEU A 13 -13.93 -4.30 -14.57
CA LEU A 13 -14.22 -4.58 -13.17
C LEU A 13 -14.43 -3.30 -12.33
N GLY A 14 -14.43 -2.12 -12.96
CA GLY A 14 -14.49 -0.82 -12.28
C GLY A 14 -13.18 -0.43 -11.59
N ILE A 15 -12.07 -1.11 -11.90
CA ILE A 15 -10.77 -0.84 -11.29
C ILE A 15 -10.03 0.21 -12.12
N THR A 16 -9.72 1.34 -11.50
CA THR A 16 -8.87 2.37 -12.09
C THR A 16 -7.40 2.03 -11.89
N VAL A 17 -6.65 1.96 -12.99
CA VAL A 17 -5.19 1.77 -12.96
C VAL A 17 -4.52 3.14 -12.98
N HIS A 18 -3.93 3.55 -11.86
CA HIS A 18 -3.13 4.76 -11.80
C HIS A 18 -1.73 4.50 -12.37
N GLN A 19 -1.30 5.35 -13.31
CA GLN A 19 0.10 5.42 -13.73
C GLN A 19 0.79 6.58 -13.01
N PRO A 20 1.59 6.31 -11.98
CA PRO A 20 2.25 7.37 -11.22
C PRO A 20 3.26 8.12 -12.10
N GLY A 21 3.17 9.45 -12.10
CA GLY A 21 4.13 10.34 -12.77
C GLY A 21 5.38 10.59 -11.93
N GLU A 22 6.30 11.42 -12.46
CA GLU A 22 7.59 11.70 -11.83
C GLU A 22 7.47 12.19 -10.38
N ALA A 23 6.53 13.10 -10.09
CA ALA A 23 6.30 13.61 -8.74
C ALA A 23 5.95 12.50 -7.73
N VAL A 24 5.14 11.53 -8.15
CA VAL A 24 4.78 10.36 -7.34
C VAL A 24 6.00 9.44 -7.16
N GLY A 25 6.84 9.30 -8.20
CA GLY A 25 8.08 8.54 -8.10
C GLY A 25 9.08 9.13 -7.11
N VAL A 26 9.22 10.46 -7.07
CA VAL A 26 10.06 11.14 -6.07
C VAL A 26 9.52 10.95 -4.67
N ASP A 27 8.20 11.07 -4.48
CA ASP A 27 7.57 10.86 -3.18
C ASP A 27 7.71 9.40 -2.71
N ALA A 28 7.55 8.42 -3.62
CA ALA A 28 7.80 7.02 -3.33
C ALA A 28 9.25 6.76 -2.89
N ALA A 29 10.24 7.39 -3.53
CA ALA A 29 11.64 7.28 -3.12
C ALA A 29 11.87 7.84 -1.70
N ARG A 30 11.23 8.97 -1.36
CA ARG A 30 11.29 9.56 0.00
C ARG A 30 10.66 8.66 1.04
N LEU A 31 9.48 8.10 0.75
CA LEU A 31 8.79 7.15 1.62
C LEU A 31 9.63 5.89 1.87
N ARG A 32 10.26 5.35 0.81
CA ARG A 32 11.17 4.22 0.93
C ARG A 32 12.40 4.53 1.79
N ALA A 33 12.91 5.74 1.73
CA ALA A 33 14.03 6.16 2.57
C ALA A 33 13.62 6.32 4.05
N ALA A 34 12.39 6.78 4.31
CA ALA A 34 11.89 7.04 5.66
C ALA A 34 11.34 5.79 6.38
N HIS A 35 10.86 4.79 5.64
CA HIS A 35 10.19 3.61 6.19
C HIS A 35 10.78 2.29 5.66
N PRO A 36 10.74 1.20 6.46
CA PRO A 36 11.25 -0.11 6.05
C PRO A 36 10.24 -0.85 5.16
N ILE A 37 9.85 -0.25 4.03
CA ILE A 37 8.93 -0.82 3.03
C ILE A 37 9.67 -1.03 1.70
N SER A 38 9.08 -1.77 0.75
CA SER A 38 9.65 -1.88 -0.59
C SER A 38 9.38 -0.61 -1.42
N LEU A 39 10.13 -0.39 -2.50
CA LEU A 39 9.84 0.72 -3.42
C LEU A 39 8.43 0.58 -4.07
N PRO A 40 7.99 -0.61 -4.52
CA PRO A 40 6.62 -0.82 -4.97
C PRO A 40 5.56 -0.43 -3.94
N ASP A 41 5.74 -0.79 -2.67
CA ASP A 41 4.78 -0.39 -1.62
C ASP A 41 4.79 1.12 -1.39
N ALA A 42 5.97 1.73 -1.45
CA ALA A 42 6.10 3.18 -1.38
C ALA A 42 5.38 3.88 -2.54
N TYR A 43 5.36 3.28 -3.74
CA TYR A 43 4.54 3.75 -4.85
C TYR A 43 3.05 3.65 -4.56
N CYS A 44 2.58 2.57 -3.92
CA CYS A 44 1.18 2.45 -3.51
C CYS A 44 0.80 3.55 -2.52
N LEU A 45 1.64 3.82 -1.52
CA LEU A 45 1.41 4.89 -0.54
C LEU A 45 1.44 6.29 -1.19
N ALA A 46 2.44 6.58 -2.02
CA ALA A 46 2.57 7.87 -2.71
C ALA A 46 1.39 8.11 -3.68
N THR A 47 0.96 7.06 -4.39
CA THR A 47 -0.22 7.14 -5.27
C THR A 47 -1.46 7.42 -4.45
N ALA A 48 -1.69 6.68 -3.35
CA ALA A 48 -2.84 6.89 -2.49
C ALA A 48 -2.90 8.32 -1.93
N ARG A 49 -1.77 8.87 -1.50
CA ARG A 49 -1.66 10.28 -1.10
C ARG A 49 -2.01 11.23 -2.24
N PHE A 50 -1.46 11.01 -3.43
CA PHE A 50 -1.68 11.87 -4.58
C PHE A 50 -3.15 11.88 -5.05
N THR A 51 -3.84 10.75 -4.89
CA THR A 51 -5.23 10.59 -5.32
C THR A 51 -6.25 10.76 -4.21
N ASP A 52 -5.82 11.10 -3.00
CA ASP A 52 -6.65 11.12 -1.78
C ASP A 52 -7.44 9.80 -1.56
N ALA A 53 -6.77 8.67 -1.82
CA ALA A 53 -7.35 7.34 -1.67
C ALA A 53 -6.92 6.67 -0.36
N ALA A 54 -7.74 5.71 0.09
CA ALA A 54 -7.37 4.84 1.19
C ALA A 54 -6.55 3.62 0.71
N VAL A 55 -5.66 3.14 1.58
CA VAL A 55 -4.81 1.97 1.32
C VAL A 55 -5.37 0.75 2.05
N ALA A 56 -5.47 -0.36 1.32
CA ALA A 56 -5.71 -1.68 1.88
C ALA A 56 -4.40 -2.47 1.85
N SER A 57 -3.92 -2.95 3.01
CA SER A 57 -2.74 -3.82 3.07
C SER A 57 -2.81 -4.79 4.23
N PHE A 58 -2.19 -5.96 4.06
CA PHE A 58 -1.95 -6.94 5.12
C PHE A 58 -0.50 -6.92 5.63
N ASP A 59 0.38 -6.14 4.98
CA ASP A 59 1.76 -5.97 5.41
C ASP A 59 1.82 -4.94 6.55
N GLU A 60 2.31 -5.38 7.71
CA GLU A 60 2.40 -4.52 8.90
C GLU A 60 3.32 -3.30 8.70
N ASN A 61 4.38 -3.42 7.92
CA ASN A 61 5.29 -2.30 7.66
C ASN A 61 4.60 -1.24 6.81
N VAL A 62 3.80 -1.66 5.83
CA VAL A 62 3.00 -0.76 4.98
C VAL A 62 1.90 -0.08 5.80
N VAL A 63 1.20 -0.83 6.66
CA VAL A 63 0.17 -0.27 7.56
C VAL A 63 0.77 0.78 8.48
N ARG A 64 1.90 0.47 9.15
CA ARG A 64 2.58 1.43 10.04
C ARG A 64 3.10 2.65 9.29
N ALA A 65 3.60 2.47 8.07
CA ALA A 65 4.04 3.58 7.24
C ALA A 65 2.85 4.49 6.86
N ALA A 66 1.72 3.91 6.42
CA ALA A 66 0.50 4.67 6.11
C ALA A 66 0.00 5.47 7.32
N GLU A 67 -0.02 4.88 8.51
CA GLU A 67 -0.42 5.57 9.76
C GLU A 67 0.50 6.76 10.08
N ARG A 68 1.82 6.57 10.02
CA ARG A 68 2.80 7.65 10.28
C ARG A 68 2.69 8.79 9.27
N GLU A 69 2.39 8.45 8.03
CA GLU A 69 2.23 9.37 6.91
C GLU A 69 0.82 9.94 6.79
N ARG A 70 -0.09 9.59 7.72
CA ARG A 70 -1.51 9.99 7.77
C ARG A 70 -2.28 9.67 6.49
N ILE A 71 -1.95 8.57 5.83
CA ILE A 71 -2.67 8.04 4.67
C ILE A 71 -3.82 7.17 5.21
N ALA A 72 -5.03 7.39 4.69
CA ALA A 72 -6.21 6.66 5.15
C ALA A 72 -6.05 5.15 4.90
N LEU A 73 -6.52 4.34 5.86
CA LEU A 73 -6.54 2.88 5.75
C LEU A 73 -7.96 2.38 5.51
N SER A 74 -8.14 1.39 4.63
CA SER A 74 -9.44 0.75 4.44
C SER A 74 -9.72 -0.29 5.55
N GLY A 75 -11.01 -0.45 5.88
CA GLY A 75 -11.53 -0.94 7.17
C GLY A 75 -11.18 -2.34 7.68
N ALA A 76 -10.26 -3.07 7.04
CA ALA A 76 -9.71 -4.35 7.52
C ALA A 76 -8.31 -4.18 8.17
N ALA A 77 -7.49 -3.23 7.72
CA ALA A 77 -6.17 -2.98 8.28
C ALA A 77 -6.23 -2.29 9.66
N ALA A 78 -7.27 -1.50 9.91
CA ALA A 78 -7.47 -0.77 11.16
C ALA A 78 -7.89 -1.63 12.37
N ARG A 79 -8.18 -2.94 12.18
CA ARG A 79 -8.92 -3.75 13.16
C ARG A 79 -8.35 -5.14 13.46
N ARG A 80 -7.03 -5.33 13.43
CA ARG A 80 -6.44 -6.54 14.04
C ARG A 80 -5.86 -6.22 15.42
N PRO A 81 -6.54 -6.58 16.53
CA PRO A 81 -5.88 -6.61 17.82
C PRO A 81 -4.72 -7.61 17.76
N ARG A 82 -3.55 -7.20 18.27
CA ARG A 82 -2.41 -8.09 18.45
C ARG A 82 -2.87 -9.30 19.25
N ARG A 83 -2.83 -10.50 18.67
CA ARG A 83 -2.82 -11.71 19.50
C ARG A 83 -1.49 -11.72 20.25
N PRO A 84 -1.46 -11.73 21.60
CA PRO A 84 -0.23 -11.97 22.34
C PRO A 84 0.32 -13.32 21.87
N GLY A 85 1.61 -13.36 21.54
CA GLY A 85 2.24 -14.53 20.95
C GLY A 85 1.99 -15.78 21.78
N ALA A 86 1.57 -16.86 21.12
CA ALA A 86 1.65 -18.18 21.71
C ALA A 86 3.13 -18.44 22.04
N GLY A 87 3.45 -18.43 23.34
CA GLY A 87 4.78 -18.76 23.81
C GLY A 87 5.20 -20.11 23.22
N ARG A 88 6.35 -20.12 22.54
CA ARG A 88 6.98 -21.39 22.17
C ARG A 88 7.23 -22.18 23.46
N PRO A 89 6.77 -23.44 23.56
CA PRO A 89 7.21 -24.28 24.66
C PRO A 89 8.71 -24.50 24.49
N ARG A 90 9.49 -24.16 25.53
CA ARG A 90 10.89 -24.56 25.62
C ARG A 90 10.89 -26.08 25.70
N LYS A 91 11.53 -26.74 24.73
CA LYS A 91 12.00 -28.11 24.90
C LYS A 91 13.28 -28.08 25.74
#